data_AF-A0A6A4IE16-F1
#
_entry.id   AF-A0A6A4IE16-F1
#
_cell.length_a   1.000
_cell.length_b   1.000
_cell.length_c   1.000
_cell.angle_alpha   90.00
_cell.angle_beta   90.00
_cell.angle_gamma   90.00
#
_symmetry.space_group_name_H-M   'P 1'
#
loop_
_entity.id
_entity.type
_entity.pdbx_description
1 polymer ?
#
loop_
_entity_poly.entity_id
_entity_poly.type
_entity_poly.pdbx_seq_one_letter_code
_entity_poly.pdbx_strand_id
1 'polypeptide(L)'
;MFVVQMKSEISALTSEPSFYYVRQNRLWRYVNDSCTHAVNIVNGSEHAPGTEQFPLQLILDEKPSGIDKGTWKWHGTKLIYQFGSANNSGIYYDCRLSDGGHSLVTFLQRPTTPPLFCALVTLHGFEHDRF
;
A
#
# COMPACT_ATOMS: atom_id res chain seq x y z
N MET A 1 2.49 4.22 -20.05
CA MET A 1 1.73 3.88 -18.82
C MET A 1 2.45 2.69 -18.21
N PHE A 2 2.90 2.76 -16.95
CA PHE A 2 3.63 1.65 -16.33
C PHE A 2 2.64 0.82 -15.53
N VAL A 3 2.28 -0.36 -16.03
CA VAL A 3 1.42 -1.31 -15.34
C VAL A 3 2.32 -2.29 -14.62
N VAL A 4 2.10 -2.45 -13.32
CA VAL A 4 3.06 -3.08 -12.43
C VAL A 4 2.35 -4.11 -11.56
N GLN A 5 2.80 -5.35 -11.63
CA GLN A 5 2.27 -6.42 -10.79
C GLN A 5 2.83 -6.30 -9.36
N MET A 6 1.94 -6.14 -8.38
CA MET A 6 2.33 -6.22 -6.96
C MET A 6 2.20 -7.65 -6.45
N LYS A 7 3.29 -8.20 -5.93
CA LYS A 7 3.27 -9.40 -5.11
C LYS A 7 3.52 -9.00 -3.65
N SER A 8 2.64 -9.42 -2.74
CA SER A 8 3.02 -9.61 -1.35
C SER A 8 3.65 -10.99 -1.24
N GLU A 9 4.68 -11.16 -0.42
CA GLU A 9 5.36 -12.46 -0.23
C GLU A 9 4.45 -13.53 0.40
N ILE A 10 3.20 -13.17 0.77
CA ILE A 10 2.27 -14.00 1.54
C ILE A 10 1.13 -14.59 0.67
N SER A 11 0.78 -13.98 -0.47
CA SER A 11 -0.33 -14.45 -1.32
C SER A 11 0.18 -15.01 -2.65
N ALA A 12 0.54 -16.30 -2.64
CA ALA A 12 0.70 -17.08 -3.85
C ALA A 12 -0.04 -18.40 -3.67
N LEU A 13 -1.17 -18.59 -4.38
CA LEU A 13 -1.50 -19.90 -4.98
C LEU A 13 -2.72 -19.93 -5.93
N THR A 14 -3.62 -18.93 -5.99
CA THR A 14 -4.81 -19.08 -6.89
C THR A 14 -5.45 -17.82 -7.51
N SER A 15 -5.00 -16.58 -7.24
CA SER A 15 -5.59 -15.39 -7.90
C SER A 15 -4.68 -14.84 -9.00
N GLU A 16 -5.29 -14.41 -10.11
CA GLU A 16 -4.62 -13.61 -11.12
C GLU A 16 -3.94 -12.39 -10.46
N PRO A 17 -2.73 -12.01 -10.90
CA PRO A 17 -2.00 -10.95 -10.22
C PRO A 17 -2.70 -9.60 -10.38
N SER A 18 -2.82 -8.86 -9.28
CA SER A 18 -3.37 -7.50 -9.36
C SER A 18 -2.35 -6.52 -9.91
N PHE A 19 -2.77 -5.74 -10.90
CA PHE A 19 -1.96 -4.73 -11.55
C PHE A 19 -2.18 -3.35 -10.94
N TYR A 20 -1.08 -2.64 -10.70
CA TYR A 20 -1.06 -1.31 -10.10
C TYR A 20 -0.24 -0.34 -10.93
N TYR A 21 -0.56 0.95 -10.89
CA TYR A 21 0.21 1.97 -11.59
C TYR A 21 0.12 3.33 -10.90
N VAL A 22 1.15 4.16 -11.07
CA VAL A 22 1.14 5.54 -10.56
C VAL A 22 0.79 6.50 -11.70
N ARG A 23 -0.24 7.34 -11.48
CA ARG A 23 -0.65 8.41 -12.40
C ARG A 23 -0.99 9.66 -11.59
N GLN A 24 -0.40 10.79 -11.95
CA GLN A 24 -0.61 12.09 -11.27
C GLN A 24 -0.39 11.99 -9.75
N ASN A 25 0.74 11.41 -9.33
CA ASN A 25 1.11 11.16 -7.93
C ASN A 25 0.17 10.25 -7.13
N ARG A 26 -0.84 9.65 -7.76
CA ARG A 26 -1.77 8.70 -7.15
C ARG A 26 -1.50 7.28 -7.62
N LEU A 27 -1.71 6.32 -6.73
CA LEU A 27 -1.63 4.89 -7.02
C LEU A 27 -3.03 4.38 -7.38
N TRP A 28 -3.08 3.58 -8.45
CA TRP A 28 -4.30 3.00 -8.97
C TRP A 28 -4.13 1.50 -9.09
N ARG A 29 -5.22 0.75 -8.89
CA ARG A 29 -5.34 -0.68 -9.16
C ARG A 29 -6.24 -0.86 -10.37
N TYR A 30 -5.76 -1.58 -11.37
CA TYR A 30 -6.60 -2.05 -12.47
C TYR A 30 -7.49 -3.18 -11.96
N VAL A 31 -8.79 -3.08 -12.24
CA VAL A 31 -9.78 -4.09 -11.85
C VAL A 31 -10.30 -4.82 -13.08
N ASN A 32 -10.65 -4.07 -14.13
CA ASN A 32 -11.07 -4.58 -15.43
C ASN A 32 -10.97 -3.45 -16.49
N ASP A 33 -11.32 -3.73 -17.74
CA ASP A 33 -11.23 -2.78 -18.87
C ASP A 33 -12.09 -1.51 -18.71
N SER A 34 -13.11 -1.58 -17.85
CA SER A 34 -14.03 -0.47 -17.59
C SER A 34 -13.77 0.26 -16.28
N CYS A 35 -12.95 -0.28 -15.38
CA CYS A 35 -12.86 0.19 -14.00
C CYS A 35 -11.42 0.11 -13.45
N THR A 36 -11.03 1.21 -12.82
CA THR A 36 -9.78 1.33 -12.05
C THR A 36 -10.11 1.92 -10.69
N HIS A 37 -9.56 1.35 -9.62
CA HIS A 37 -9.78 1.83 -8.25
C HIS A 37 -8.58 2.62 -7.77
N ALA A 38 -8.82 3.69 -7.03
CA ALA A 38 -7.79 4.44 -6.36
C ALA A 38 -7.30 3.67 -5.12
N VAL A 39 -5.99 3.65 -4.90
CA VAL A 39 -5.41 3.24 -3.61
C VAL A 39 -5.22 4.50 -2.78
N ASN A 40 -6.10 4.67 -1.80
CA ASN A 40 -6.14 5.83 -0.92
C ASN A 40 -5.38 5.55 0.38
N ILE A 41 -4.83 6.61 0.96
CA ILE A 41 -4.23 6.60 2.28
C ILE A 41 -5.14 7.37 3.22
N VAL A 42 -5.56 6.71 4.29
CA VAL A 42 -6.37 7.29 5.37
C VAL A 42 -5.65 7.15 6.71
N ASN A 43 -6.00 7.99 7.67
CA ASN A 43 -5.53 7.81 9.04
C ASN A 43 -6.17 6.57 9.65
N GLY A 44 -5.37 5.72 10.30
CA GLY A 44 -5.90 4.66 11.14
C GLY A 44 -6.61 5.25 12.37
N SER A 45 -7.71 4.64 12.76
CA SER A 45 -8.51 5.07 13.92
C SER A 45 -7.94 4.61 15.26
N GLU A 46 -7.01 3.65 15.25
CA GLU A 46 -6.47 2.99 16.44
C GLU A 46 -4.95 2.91 16.35
N HIS A 47 -4.31 2.82 17.52
CA HIS A 47 -2.89 2.52 17.59
C HIS A 47 -2.61 1.13 17.03
N ALA A 48 -1.50 0.99 16.31
CA ALA A 48 -1.09 -0.34 15.89
C ALA A 48 -0.61 -1.13 17.13
N PRO A 49 -1.12 -2.36 17.37
CA PRO A 49 -0.81 -3.14 18.56
C PRO A 49 0.70 -3.22 18.82
N GLY A 50 1.14 -2.95 20.05
CA GLY A 50 2.56 -2.96 20.42
C GLY A 50 3.35 -1.72 19.99
N THR A 51 2.67 -0.66 19.53
CA THR A 51 3.26 0.65 19.22
C THR A 51 2.38 1.78 19.77
N GLU A 52 2.98 2.92 20.09
CA GLU A 52 2.26 4.16 20.45
C GLU A 52 1.90 5.02 19.23
N GLN A 53 1.95 4.45 18.02
CA GLN A 53 1.76 5.20 16.77
C GLN A 53 0.44 4.85 16.10
N PHE A 54 -0.21 5.87 15.54
CA PHE A 54 -1.34 5.68 14.63
C PHE A 54 -0.80 5.39 13.22
N PRO A 55 -1.08 4.21 12.66
CA PRO A 55 -0.68 3.91 11.30
C PRO A 55 -1.51 4.70 10.29
N LEU A 56 -1.00 4.78 9.07
CA LEU A 56 -1.77 5.10 7.88
C LEU A 56 -2.26 3.79 7.26
N GLN A 57 -3.53 3.75 6.87
CA GLN A 57 -4.14 2.58 6.26
C GLN A 57 -4.31 2.77 4.76
N LEU A 58 -4.01 1.70 4.00
CA LEU A 58 -4.27 1.65 2.58
C LEU A 58 -5.68 1.09 2.35
N ILE A 59 -6.51 1.83 1.63
CA ILE A 59 -7.85 1.39 1.23
C ILE A 59 -8.00 1.46 -0.29
N LEU A 60 -8.74 0.51 -0.85
CA LEU A 60 -9.15 0.54 -2.25
C LEU A 60 -10.55 1.12 -2.35
N ASP A 61 -10.74 2.09 -3.24
CA ASP A 61 -12.03 2.72 -3.46
C ASP A 61 -12.17 3.14 -4.94
N GLU A 62 -13.39 3.35 -5.41
CA GLU A 62 -13.66 3.80 -6.79
C GLU A 62 -13.13 5.21 -7.04
N LYS A 63 -13.10 6.04 -5.99
CA LYS A 63 -12.75 7.45 -6.08
C LYS A 63 -11.48 7.78 -5.28
N PRO A 64 -10.64 8.69 -5.79
CA PRO A 64 -9.56 9.27 -5.00
C PRO A 64 -10.11 9.98 -3.76
N SER A 65 -9.58 9.63 -2.59
CA SER A 65 -9.95 10.20 -1.30
C SER A 65 -8.75 10.14 -0.33
N GLY A 66 -8.98 10.49 0.94
CA GLY A 66 -7.97 10.43 2.00
C GLY A 66 -7.03 11.63 2.00
N ILE A 67 -5.75 11.38 2.27
CA ILE A 67 -4.76 12.45 2.49
C ILE A 67 -4.27 13.05 1.16
N ASP A 68 -4.59 14.33 0.91
CA ASP A 68 -4.39 14.99 -0.39
C ASP A 68 -2.95 15.38 -0.76
N LYS A 69 -2.04 15.51 0.21
CA LYS A 69 -0.64 15.92 -0.04
C LYS A 69 0.34 14.74 -0.11
N GLY A 70 -0.18 13.53 -0.08
CA GLY A 70 0.60 12.30 -0.27
C GLY A 70 1.00 12.11 -1.72
N THR A 71 2.17 11.53 -1.95
CA THR A 71 2.60 11.14 -3.30
C THR A 71 3.11 9.71 -3.30
N TRP A 72 2.67 8.95 -4.30
CA TRP A 72 3.16 7.60 -4.56
C TRP A 72 4.29 7.63 -5.58
N LYS A 73 5.37 6.89 -5.31
CA LYS A 73 6.52 6.80 -6.21
C LYS A 73 7.13 5.41 -6.16
N TRP A 74 7.65 4.97 -7.30
CA TRP A 74 8.52 3.82 -7.38
C TRP A 74 9.97 4.25 -7.10
N HIS A 75 10.66 3.52 -6.24
CA HIS A 75 12.09 3.66 -6.03
C HIS A 75 12.76 2.30 -6.28
N GLY A 76 13.39 2.16 -7.44
CA GLY A 76 13.69 0.85 -8.00
C GLY A 76 12.38 0.07 -8.21
N THR A 77 12.34 -1.17 -7.74
CA THR A 77 11.12 -2.00 -7.76
C THR A 77 10.22 -1.78 -6.55
N LYS A 78 10.56 -0.90 -5.60
CA LYS A 78 9.80 -0.77 -4.34
C LYS A 78 8.87 0.42 -4.39
N LEU A 79 7.61 0.22 -3.99
CA LEU A 79 6.64 1.30 -3.84
C LEU A 79 6.91 2.09 -2.57
N ILE A 80 6.88 3.42 -2.66
CA ILE A 80 7.04 4.34 -1.54
C ILE A 80 5.87 5.31 -1.52
N TYR A 81 5.33 5.53 -0.33
CA TYR A 81 4.45 6.67 -0.04
C TYR A 81 5.25 7.76 0.66
N GLN A 82 5.17 8.98 0.12
CA GLN A 82 5.84 10.17 0.63
C GLN A 82 4.81 11.22 1.03
N PHE A 83 4.99 11.81 2.22
CA PHE A 83 4.17 12.91 2.72
C PHE A 83 5.08 14.00 3.32
N GLY A 84 5.16 15.14 2.63
CA GLY A 84 6.12 16.20 2.96
C GLY A 84 7.58 15.71 2.85
N SER A 85 8.36 15.92 3.92
CA SER A 85 9.75 15.45 4.04
C SER A 85 9.87 13.99 4.50
N ALA A 86 8.79 13.37 4.97
CA ALA A 86 8.78 12.00 5.47
C ALA A 86 8.29 11.00 4.41
N ASN A 87 8.68 9.74 4.55
CA ASN A 87 8.20 8.65 3.71
C ASN A 87 8.24 7.33 4.49
N ASN A 88 7.50 6.34 4.01
CA ASN A 88 7.42 5.05 4.68
C ASN A 88 8.61 4.10 4.46
N SER A 89 9.69 4.56 3.81
CA SER A 89 10.84 3.75 3.40
C SER A 89 10.48 2.54 2.50
N GLY A 90 9.27 2.53 1.94
CA GLY A 90 8.68 1.41 1.22
C GLY A 90 8.37 0.19 2.08
N ILE A 91 8.18 0.39 3.39
CA ILE A 91 7.78 -0.66 4.33
C ILE A 91 6.29 -0.54 4.61
N TYR A 92 5.60 -1.66 4.54
CA TYR A 92 4.21 -1.82 4.88
C TYR A 92 4.09 -2.96 5.90
N TYR A 93 2.93 -3.06 6.52
CA TYR A 93 2.60 -4.10 7.47
C TYR A 93 1.24 -4.68 7.11
N ASP A 94 1.18 -5.99 6.86
CA ASP A 94 -0.05 -6.74 6.70
C ASP A 94 -0.51 -7.21 8.07
N CYS A 95 -1.52 -6.56 8.62
CA CYS A 95 -2.03 -6.78 9.96
C CYS A 95 -3.32 -7.58 9.93
N ARG A 96 -3.39 -8.62 10.78
CA ARG A 96 -4.63 -9.39 10.97
C ARG A 96 -5.61 -8.61 11.85
N LEU A 97 -6.82 -8.44 11.35
CA LEU A 97 -7.93 -7.82 12.07
C LEU A 97 -8.63 -8.85 12.97
N SER A 98 -9.39 -8.35 13.97
CA SER A 98 -10.11 -9.19 14.94
C SER A 98 -11.18 -10.09 14.32
N ASP A 99 -11.76 -9.66 13.19
CA ASP A 99 -12.72 -10.43 12.40
C ASP A 99 -12.07 -11.51 11.50
N GLY A 100 -10.74 -11.62 11.54
CA GLY A 100 -9.95 -12.52 10.70
C GLY A 100 -9.59 -11.94 9.33
N GLY A 101 -10.02 -10.71 9.02
CA GLY A 101 -9.60 -9.96 7.84
C GLY A 101 -8.15 -9.49 7.91
N HIS A 102 -7.70 -8.84 6.84
CA HIS A 102 -6.36 -8.29 6.72
C HIS A 102 -6.43 -6.81 6.39
N SER A 103 -5.55 -6.02 6.98
CA SER A 103 -5.41 -4.60 6.71
C SER A 103 -3.96 -4.27 6.42
N LEU A 104 -3.72 -3.61 5.30
CA LEU A 104 -2.39 -3.16 4.92
C LEU A 104 -2.18 -1.73 5.44
N VAL A 105 -1.20 -1.58 6.32
CA VAL A 105 -0.89 -0.32 6.99
C VAL A 105 0.57 0.09 6.80
N THR A 106 0.87 1.36 7.05
CA THR A 106 2.21 1.92 6.92
C THR A 106 2.43 3.07 7.89
N PHE A 107 3.69 3.40 8.19
CA PHE A 107 4.05 4.53 9.04
C PHE A 107 5.02 5.45 8.28
N LEU A 108 4.88 6.76 8.45
CA LEU A 108 5.82 7.74 7.88
C LEU A 108 7.14 7.80 8.65
N GLN A 109 7.14 7.34 9.90
CA GLN A 109 8.32 7.11 10.72
C GLN A 109 8.29 5.64 11.15
N ARG A 110 9.39 4.92 10.94
CA ARG A 110 9.42 3.50 11.31
C ARG A 110 9.22 3.36 12.82
N PRO A 111 8.29 2.51 13.28
CA PRO A 111 8.19 2.21 14.71
C PRO A 111 9.43 1.46 15.18
N THR A 112 9.82 1.68 16.44
CA THR A 112 10.98 1.02 17.06
C THR A 112 10.77 -0.48 17.21
N THR A 113 9.53 -0.90 17.43
CA THR A 113 9.08 -2.28 17.47
C THR A 113 8.07 -2.53 16.34
N PRO A 114 8.16 -3.65 15.61
CA PRO A 114 7.12 -4.04 14.66
C PRO A 114 5.77 -4.18 15.37
N PRO A 115 4.66 -3.74 14.76
CA PRO A 115 3.33 -3.97 15.33
C PRO A 115 3.04 -5.46 15.51
N LEU A 116 2.39 -5.80 16.63
CA LEU A 116 1.95 -7.16 16.92
C LEU A 116 0.88 -7.61 15.93
N PHE A 117 0.87 -8.91 15.62
CA PHE A 117 -0.05 -9.54 14.67
C PHE A 117 0.05 -8.99 13.23
N CYS A 118 1.18 -8.36 12.90
CA CYS A 118 1.44 -7.87 11.56
C CYS A 118 2.72 -8.49 10.97
N ALA A 119 2.67 -8.83 9.69
CA ALA A 119 3.84 -9.20 8.92
C ALA A 119 4.42 -7.98 8.22
N LEU A 120 5.74 -7.79 8.30
CA LEU A 120 6.42 -6.78 7.50
C LEU A 120 6.37 -7.21 6.03
N VAL A 121 5.91 -6.32 5.16
CA VAL A 121 5.84 -6.58 3.72
C VAL A 121 6.37 -5.39 2.93
N THR A 122 6.90 -5.66 1.76
CA THR A 122 7.30 -4.66 0.77
C THR A 122 6.44 -4.84 -0.47
N LEU A 123 5.92 -3.73 -1.00
CA LEU A 123 5.15 -3.76 -2.23
C LEU A 123 6.08 -3.56 -3.41
N HIS A 124 6.27 -4.61 -4.18
CA HIS A 124 7.16 -4.60 -5.33
C HIS A 124 6.44 -4.41 -6.63
N GLY A 125 7.16 -3.83 -7.56
CA GLY A 125 6.77 -3.64 -8.92
C GLY A 125 7.76 -4.23 -9.88
N PHE A 126 7.26 -5.11 -10.73
CA PHE A 126 8.03 -5.72 -11.80
C PHE A 126 7.48 -5.19 -13.12
N GLU A 127 8.34 -4.54 -13.90
CA GLU A 127 8.01 -4.07 -15.23
C GLU A 127 7.77 -5.30 -16.12
N HIS A 128 6.59 -5.41 -16.73
CA HIS A 128 6.39 -6.23 -17.92
C HIS A 128 5.41 -5.54 -18.88
N ASP A 129 5.87 -5.51 -20.12
CA ASP A 129 5.27 -5.09 -21.38
C ASP A 129 5.14 -3.60 -21.69
N ARG A 130 6.10 -3.15 -22.52
CA ARG A 130 5.94 -2.02 -23.44
C ARG A 130 4.93 -2.46 -24.52
N PHE A 131 3.70 -1.95 -24.45
CA PHE A 131 2.81 -1.91 -25.61
C PHE A 131 2.84 -0.52 -26.23
#